data_AF-A0A938IEQ0-F1
#
_entry.id   AF-A0A938IEQ0-F1
#
_cell.length_a   1.000
_cell.length_b   1.000
_cell.length_c   1.000
_cell.angle_alpha   90.00
_cell.angle_beta   90.00
_cell.angle_gamma   90.00
#
_symmetry.space_group_name_H-M   'P 1'
#
loop_
_entity.id
_entity.type
_entity.pdbx_description
1 polymer ?
#
loop_
_entity_poly.entity_id
_entity_poly.type
_entity_poly.pdbx_seq_one_letter_code
_entity_poly.pdbx_strand_id
1 'polypeptide(L)'
;MLLRWLVGNYLRQSAESAAARTFAAAARIARPGDRSVRIPDHYRTAVAFGLAIESDGFRAILDGPATYRGDAGTEHWGPLNGMPIRVVETGAGADRAARGILDAIGRSKPDWVVSAGFATALSAELGRGDLILAERVRGESGAELRIPFHLPESSIRETPRLHVGSLVSLSNVLTTPDARREAAARFGAIAADQDTMGVAEICARERIRFLSVRIVTDAIDDILPPEVAGWLSRKSVAGKLGVAAGTVFKDPERVASLWRLADTARAASRRLAGFLTGIVRQLGPEPSR
;
A
#
# COMPACT_ATOMS: atom_id res chain seq x y z
N MET A 1 4.38 -1.85 -8.01
CA MET A 1 3.37 -0.90 -8.55
C MET A 1 2.42 -1.50 -9.59
N LEU A 2 2.86 -2.41 -10.46
CA LEU A 2 2.03 -3.00 -11.51
C LEU A 2 0.99 -3.96 -10.93
N LEU A 3 1.38 -4.93 -10.09
CA LEU A 3 0.43 -5.82 -9.40
C LEU A 3 -0.66 -5.03 -8.67
N ARG A 4 -0.24 -3.96 -7.98
CA ARG A 4 -1.12 -3.02 -7.29
C ARG A 4 -2.13 -2.38 -8.24
N TRP A 5 -1.68 -1.84 -9.38
CA TRP A 5 -2.55 -1.21 -10.36
C TRP A 5 -3.58 -2.20 -10.94
N LEU A 6 -3.14 -3.44 -11.22
CA LEU A 6 -4.00 -4.49 -11.78
C LEU A 6 -5.13 -4.88 -10.86
N VAL A 7 -4.79 -5.19 -9.61
CA VAL A 7 -5.79 -5.56 -8.61
C VAL A 7 -6.70 -4.35 -8.31
N GLY A 8 -6.12 -3.15 -8.19
CA GLY A 8 -6.90 -1.93 -7.92
C GLY A 8 -7.84 -1.52 -9.07
N ASN A 9 -7.50 -1.81 -10.32
CA ASN A 9 -8.37 -1.55 -11.47
C ASN A 9 -9.43 -2.65 -11.64
N TYR A 10 -9.09 -3.91 -11.36
CA TYR A 10 -10.05 -5.02 -11.33
C TYR A 10 -11.14 -4.78 -10.28
N LEU A 11 -10.77 -4.46 -9.03
CA LEU A 11 -11.75 -4.21 -7.96
C LEU A 11 -12.69 -3.04 -8.31
N ARG A 12 -12.17 -2.00 -8.95
CA ARG A 12 -12.99 -0.89 -9.47
C ARG A 12 -13.95 -1.36 -10.56
N GLN A 13 -13.46 -2.11 -11.56
CA GLN A 13 -14.30 -2.62 -12.64
C GLN A 13 -15.35 -3.62 -12.17
N SER A 14 -15.01 -4.51 -11.22
CA SER A 14 -15.97 -5.41 -10.58
C SER A 14 -17.03 -4.66 -9.77
N ALA A 15 -16.66 -3.57 -9.07
CA ALA A 15 -17.64 -2.72 -8.40
C ALA A 15 -18.58 -2.01 -9.39
N GLU A 16 -18.06 -1.57 -10.54
CA GLU A 16 -18.84 -0.94 -11.63
C GLU A 16 -19.74 -1.95 -12.38
N SER A 17 -19.28 -3.20 -12.55
CA SER A 17 -20.05 -4.26 -13.22
C SER A 17 -21.00 -5.02 -12.27
N ALA A 18 -20.77 -4.95 -10.96
CA ALA A 18 -21.64 -5.52 -9.92
C ALA A 18 -22.66 -4.51 -9.35
N ALA A 19 -23.06 -3.52 -10.15
CA ALA A 19 -24.30 -2.75 -9.90
C ALA A 19 -25.58 -3.60 -10.02
N ALA A 20 -25.49 -4.92 -10.33
CA ALA A 20 -26.65 -5.69 -10.76
C ALA A 20 -26.95 -6.99 -9.98
N ARG A 21 -26.60 -7.13 -8.68
CA ARG A 21 -27.43 -7.81 -7.64
C ARG A 21 -26.67 -8.43 -6.46
N THR A 22 -25.38 -8.77 -6.56
CA THR A 22 -24.72 -9.58 -5.50
C THR A 22 -24.00 -8.75 -4.43
N PHE A 23 -23.48 -7.57 -4.78
CA PHE A 23 -22.91 -6.66 -3.77
C PHE A 23 -23.97 -5.97 -2.91
N ALA A 24 -25.25 -5.93 -3.33
CA ALA A 24 -26.34 -5.38 -2.52
C ALA A 24 -26.67 -6.22 -1.27
N ALA A 25 -26.22 -7.47 -1.20
CA ALA A 25 -26.40 -8.33 -0.03
C ALA A 25 -25.25 -8.16 1.00
N ALA A 26 -24.04 -7.81 0.57
CA ALA A 26 -22.91 -7.50 1.45
C ALA A 26 -22.74 -5.99 1.74
N ALA A 27 -23.34 -5.12 0.91
CA ALA A 27 -23.35 -3.66 1.07
C ALA A 27 -24.64 -3.12 1.73
N ARG A 28 -25.55 -4.00 2.17
CA ARG A 28 -26.53 -3.71 3.23
C ARG A 28 -25.90 -4.27 4.51
N ILE A 29 -25.15 -3.51 5.31
CA ILE A 29 -25.59 -2.40 6.16
C ILE A 29 -24.32 -1.63 6.56
N ALA A 30 -24.20 -0.36 6.16
CA ALA A 30 -23.58 0.72 6.96
C ALA A 30 -23.59 1.98 6.10
N ARG A 31 -24.43 2.96 6.48
CA ARG A 31 -24.42 4.31 5.91
C ARG A 31 -23.09 5.01 6.25
N PRO A 32 -22.65 6.03 5.49
CA PRO A 32 -21.56 6.89 5.93
C PRO A 32 -21.91 7.45 7.32
N GLY A 33 -21.02 7.24 8.29
CA GLY A 33 -21.25 7.56 9.69
C GLY A 33 -21.76 6.40 10.56
N ASP A 34 -21.15 5.21 10.47
CA ASP A 34 -21.36 4.17 11.49
C ASP A 34 -20.77 4.65 12.84
N ARG A 35 -21.65 5.22 13.66
CA ARG A 35 -21.36 5.79 14.98
C ARG A 35 -21.20 4.66 16.00
N SER A 36 -20.01 4.07 16.05
CA SER A 36 -19.58 3.28 17.23
C SER A 36 -18.06 3.05 17.36
N VAL A 37 -17.25 3.49 16.39
CA VAL A 37 -15.79 3.35 16.51
C VAL A 37 -15.29 4.27 17.61
N ARG A 38 -14.91 3.69 18.76
CA ARG A 38 -14.24 4.43 19.83
C ARG A 38 -12.82 4.74 19.38
N ILE A 39 -12.61 5.97 18.91
CA ILE A 39 -11.29 6.50 18.58
C ILE A 39 -10.56 6.77 19.91
N PRO A 40 -9.42 6.13 20.18
CA PRO A 40 -8.61 6.48 21.34
C PRO A 40 -8.09 7.92 21.20
N ASP A 41 -8.11 8.66 22.32
CA ASP A 41 -7.57 10.03 22.38
C ASP A 41 -6.06 10.05 22.07
N HIS A 42 -5.37 8.94 22.34
CA HIS A 42 -3.98 8.74 21.99
C HIS A 42 -3.74 7.31 21.53
N TYR A 43 -3.05 7.16 20.40
CA TYR A 43 -2.53 5.89 19.92
C TYR A 43 -1.16 6.13 19.32
N ARG A 44 -0.26 5.15 19.43
CA ARG A 44 1.13 5.37 19.04
C ARG A 44 1.34 5.29 17.54
N THR A 45 0.74 4.30 16.88
CA THR A 45 1.15 3.96 15.51
C THR A 45 -0.05 3.93 14.57
N ALA A 46 0.03 4.73 13.51
CA ALA A 46 -0.80 4.59 12.33
C ALA A 46 -0.01 3.89 11.23
N VAL A 47 -0.64 2.95 10.52
CA VAL A 47 -0.05 2.29 9.35
C VAL A 47 -0.87 2.67 8.12
N ALA A 48 -0.24 3.40 7.19
CA ALA A 48 -0.88 3.92 5.99
C ALA A 48 -0.64 2.98 4.81
N PHE A 49 -1.70 2.65 4.08
CA PHE A 49 -1.64 1.86 2.85
C PHE A 49 -2.35 2.58 1.73
N GLY A 50 -1.85 2.44 0.50
CA GLY A 50 -2.47 3.05 -0.66
C GLY A 50 -3.75 2.32 -1.09
N LEU A 51 -3.78 1.00 -0.98
CA LEU A 51 -4.93 0.17 -1.34
C LEU A 51 -5.30 -0.82 -0.23
N ALA A 52 -6.60 -1.16 -0.14
CA ALA A 52 -7.11 -2.16 0.79
C ALA A 52 -6.35 -3.50 0.71
N ILE A 53 -6.11 -4.01 -0.51
CA ILE A 53 -5.38 -5.28 -0.73
C ILE A 53 -3.96 -5.29 -0.14
N GLU A 54 -3.32 -4.13 0.00
CA GLU A 54 -1.99 -4.04 0.61
C GLU A 54 -2.09 -4.20 2.14
N SER A 55 -3.19 -3.70 2.72
CA SER A 55 -3.48 -3.74 4.15
C SER A 55 -4.17 -5.02 4.62
N ASP A 56 -4.77 -5.80 3.71
CA ASP A 56 -5.60 -6.98 4.04
C ASP A 56 -4.94 -7.91 5.06
N GLY A 57 -3.69 -8.30 4.83
CA GLY A 57 -2.94 -9.17 5.73
C GLY A 57 -2.68 -8.55 7.10
N PHE A 58 -2.48 -7.24 7.17
CA PHE A 58 -2.21 -6.53 8.43
C PHE A 58 -3.49 -6.24 9.20
N ARG A 59 -4.59 -5.95 8.50
CA ARG A 59 -5.92 -5.83 9.11
C ARG A 59 -6.41 -7.15 9.69
N ALA A 60 -6.12 -8.27 9.02
CA ALA A 60 -6.57 -9.60 9.44
C ALA A 60 -5.96 -10.07 10.78
N ILE A 61 -4.86 -9.46 11.21
CA ILE A 61 -4.18 -9.78 12.48
C ILE A 61 -4.50 -8.79 13.60
N LEU A 62 -5.40 -7.82 13.38
CA LEU A 62 -5.91 -6.96 14.45
C LEU A 62 -7.03 -7.68 15.21
N ASP A 63 -7.11 -7.48 16.52
CA ASP A 63 -8.17 -8.10 17.33
C ASP A 63 -9.45 -7.27 17.25
N GLY A 64 -10.47 -7.77 16.54
CA GLY A 64 -11.80 -7.13 16.44
C GLY A 64 -11.79 -5.69 15.91
N PRO A 65 -11.15 -5.40 14.76
CA PRO A 65 -11.01 -4.03 14.29
C PRO A 65 -12.35 -3.41 13.90
N ALA A 66 -12.62 -2.22 14.41
CA ALA A 66 -13.76 -1.40 14.02
C ALA A 66 -13.41 -0.55 12.79
N THR A 67 -14.33 -0.39 11.85
CA THR A 67 -14.07 0.29 10.57
C THR A 67 -14.78 1.63 10.49
N TYR A 68 -14.04 2.68 10.17
CA TYR A 68 -14.56 4.01 9.87
C TYR A 68 -14.38 4.30 8.37
N ARG A 69 -15.40 4.87 7.72
CA ARG A 69 -15.34 5.28 6.31
C ARG A 69 -15.61 6.78 6.24
N GLY A 70 -14.59 7.55 5.88
CA GLY A 70 -14.67 9.00 5.69
C GLY A 70 -14.42 9.40 4.25
N ASP A 71 -14.45 10.71 3.99
CA ASP A 71 -14.31 11.26 2.64
C ASP A 71 -12.89 11.11 2.08
N ALA A 72 -11.87 11.11 2.94
CA ALA A 72 -10.47 11.00 2.55
C ALA A 72 -9.93 9.56 2.52
N GLY A 73 -10.72 8.56 2.96
CA GLY A 73 -10.29 7.16 2.99
C GLY A 73 -11.06 6.29 3.97
N THR A 74 -10.62 5.03 4.07
CA THR A 74 -11.13 4.06 5.05
C THR A 74 -10.12 3.86 6.16
N GLU A 75 -10.60 3.68 7.38
CA GLU A 75 -9.75 3.41 8.54
C GLU A 75 -10.23 2.17 9.29
N HIS A 76 -9.28 1.46 9.87
CA HIS A 76 -9.55 0.33 10.76
C HIS A 76 -8.82 0.53 12.08
N TRP A 77 -9.55 0.35 13.17
CA TRP A 77 -9.10 0.60 14.53
C TRP A 77 -9.19 -0.69 15.32
N GLY A 78 -8.07 -1.23 15.74
CA GLY A 78 -8.04 -2.45 16.55
C GLY A 78 -6.68 -2.62 17.22
N PRO A 79 -6.63 -3.30 18.36
CA PRO A 79 -5.37 -3.66 18.96
C PRO A 79 -4.62 -4.71 18.12
N LEU A 80 -3.29 -4.66 18.20
CA LEU A 80 -2.38 -5.71 17.77
C LEU A 80 -1.56 -6.12 19.00
N ASN A 81 -1.78 -7.31 19.54
CA ASN A 81 -1.17 -7.76 20.80
C ASN A 81 -1.39 -6.74 21.94
N GLY A 82 -2.61 -6.19 22.05
CA GLY A 82 -2.98 -5.18 23.05
C GLY A 82 -2.52 -3.74 22.74
N MET A 83 -1.70 -3.52 21.71
CA MET A 83 -1.28 -2.17 21.30
C MET A 83 -2.33 -1.55 20.36
N PRO A 84 -2.88 -0.35 20.64
CA PRO A 84 -3.84 0.29 19.75
C PRO A 84 -3.21 0.67 18.41
N ILE A 85 -3.74 0.11 17.32
CA ILE A 85 -3.29 0.39 15.94
C ILE A 85 -4.42 0.99 15.13
N ARG A 86 -4.04 1.95 14.30
CA ARG A 86 -4.89 2.48 13.23
C ARG A 86 -4.32 2.12 11.89
N VAL A 87 -5.10 1.46 11.05
CA VAL A 87 -4.80 1.26 9.63
C VAL A 87 -5.53 2.33 8.83
N VAL A 88 -4.84 3.02 7.93
CA VAL A 88 -5.41 4.08 7.09
C VAL A 88 -5.23 3.70 5.62
N GLU A 89 -6.33 3.43 4.93
CA GLU A 89 -6.37 3.18 3.50
C GLU A 89 -6.61 4.51 2.76
N THR A 90 -5.55 5.11 2.24
CA THR A 90 -5.59 6.49 1.71
C THR A 90 -6.06 6.59 0.27
N GLY A 91 -6.05 5.48 -0.47
CA GLY A 91 -6.17 5.50 -1.92
C GLY A 91 -4.82 5.75 -2.61
N ALA A 92 -4.75 5.39 -3.89
CA ALA A 92 -3.50 5.43 -4.64
C ALA A 92 -3.11 6.84 -5.13
N GLY A 93 -1.81 7.14 -4.98
CA GLY A 93 -1.15 8.38 -5.40
C GLY A 93 -0.85 9.30 -4.21
N ALA A 94 0.27 10.03 -4.31
CA ALA A 94 0.78 10.92 -3.26
C ALA A 94 -0.27 11.93 -2.75
N ASP A 95 -1.06 12.56 -3.62
CA ASP A 95 -2.09 13.52 -3.20
C ASP A 95 -3.22 12.90 -2.36
N ARG A 96 -3.58 11.64 -2.68
CA ARG A 96 -4.58 10.90 -1.89
C ARG A 96 -3.97 10.46 -0.56
N ALA A 97 -2.72 9.98 -0.59
CA ALA A 97 -1.95 9.64 0.58
C ALA A 97 -1.83 10.80 1.58
N ALA A 98 -1.48 11.99 1.07
CA ALA A 98 -1.37 13.20 1.85
C ALA A 98 -2.70 13.61 2.48
N ARG A 99 -3.79 13.63 1.70
CA ARG A 99 -5.13 13.97 2.23
C ARG A 99 -5.62 12.96 3.27
N GLY A 100 -5.47 11.67 3.00
CA GLY A 100 -5.91 10.61 3.92
C GLY A 100 -5.16 10.66 5.25
N ILE A 101 -3.85 10.89 5.22
CA ILE A 101 -3.05 11.01 6.44
C ILE A 101 -3.33 12.31 7.19
N LEU A 102 -3.50 13.44 6.49
CA LEU A 102 -3.85 14.70 7.12
C LEU A 102 -5.20 14.63 7.85
N ASP A 103 -6.21 14.08 7.18
CA ASP A 103 -7.54 13.85 7.74
C ASP A 103 -7.48 12.88 8.93
N ALA A 104 -6.66 11.83 8.82
CA ALA A 104 -6.43 10.90 9.92
C ALA A 104 -5.83 11.60 11.15
N ILE A 105 -4.75 12.37 10.97
CA ILE A 105 -4.08 13.13 12.03
C ILE A 105 -5.04 14.14 12.69
N GLY A 106 -5.88 14.80 11.90
CA GLY A 106 -6.86 15.77 12.39
C GLY A 106 -7.90 15.17 13.36
N ARG A 107 -8.19 13.87 13.25
CA ARG A 107 -9.08 13.16 14.18
C ARG A 107 -8.39 12.73 15.48
N SER A 108 -7.18 12.20 15.37
CA SER A 108 -6.37 11.76 16.50
C SER A 108 -4.93 11.61 16.01
N LYS A 109 -3.99 12.23 16.73
CA LYS A 109 -2.59 12.34 16.29
C LYS A 109 -1.77 11.15 16.77
N PRO A 110 -1.10 10.40 15.88
CA PRO A 110 -0.19 9.34 16.26
C PRO A 110 1.21 9.85 16.63
N ASP A 111 1.93 9.05 17.40
CA ASP A 111 3.37 9.18 17.64
C ASP A 111 4.22 8.86 16.40
N TRP A 112 3.77 7.87 15.62
CA TRP A 112 4.41 7.31 14.45
C TRP A 112 3.41 7.08 13.32
N VAL A 113 3.84 7.37 12.09
CA VAL A 113 3.19 6.89 10.87
C VAL A 113 4.15 5.98 10.12
N VAL A 114 3.71 4.76 9.85
CA VAL A 114 4.42 3.81 8.99
C VAL A 114 3.69 3.78 7.65
N SER A 115 4.31 4.28 6.58
CA SER A 115 3.76 4.11 5.23
C SER A 115 4.19 2.76 4.68
N ALA A 116 3.21 1.87 4.49
CA ALA A 116 3.40 0.49 4.10
C ALA A 116 2.68 0.16 2.79
N GLY A 117 3.21 -0.80 2.02
CA GLY A 117 2.56 -1.25 0.79
C GLY A 117 3.51 -1.84 -0.24
N PHE A 118 3.02 -1.97 -1.46
CA PHE A 118 3.76 -2.62 -2.54
C PHE A 118 4.72 -1.66 -3.25
N ALA A 119 5.86 -2.19 -3.69
CA ALA A 119 6.84 -1.47 -4.47
C ALA A 119 7.25 -2.24 -5.72
N THR A 120 7.77 -1.48 -6.67
CA THR A 120 8.49 -1.98 -7.85
C THR A 120 9.99 -1.94 -7.55
N ALA A 121 10.72 -3.01 -7.83
CA ALA A 121 12.17 -3.02 -7.78
C ALA A 121 12.77 -2.17 -8.90
N LEU A 122 13.79 -1.39 -8.55
CA LEU A 122 14.66 -0.64 -9.45
C LEU A 122 16.12 -1.12 -9.38
N SER A 123 16.40 -2.13 -8.54
CA SER A 123 17.69 -2.83 -8.46
C SER A 123 17.50 -4.30 -8.84
N ALA A 124 18.47 -4.87 -9.53
CA ALA A 124 18.51 -6.31 -9.83
C ALA A 124 18.75 -7.18 -8.59
N GLU A 125 19.20 -6.59 -7.49
CA GLU A 125 19.38 -7.27 -6.20
C GLU A 125 18.05 -7.50 -5.46
N LEU A 126 16.96 -6.87 -5.91
CA LEU A 126 15.64 -6.97 -5.29
C LEU A 126 14.73 -7.92 -6.08
N GLY A 127 14.36 -9.01 -5.42
CA GLY A 127 13.39 -9.99 -5.89
C GLY A 127 11.97 -9.76 -5.35
N ARG A 128 10.99 -10.45 -5.93
CA ARG A 128 9.60 -10.43 -5.43
C ARG A 128 9.55 -10.99 -4.01
N GLY A 129 8.82 -10.30 -3.14
CA GLY A 129 8.69 -10.64 -1.73
C GLY A 129 9.80 -10.06 -0.85
N ASP A 130 10.81 -9.41 -1.43
CA ASP A 130 11.83 -8.71 -0.63
C ASP A 130 11.21 -7.50 0.05
N LEU A 131 11.64 -7.26 1.28
CA LEU A 131 11.21 -6.15 2.11
C LEU A 131 12.22 -5.02 2.00
N ILE A 132 11.72 -3.79 1.98
CA ILE A 132 12.54 -2.59 1.90
C ILE A 132 12.15 -1.68 3.06
N LEU A 133 13.15 -1.25 3.82
CA LEU A 133 13.01 -0.11 4.72
C LEU A 133 13.68 1.11 4.07
N ALA A 134 12.91 2.14 3.78
CA ALA A 134 13.46 3.30 3.07
C ALA A 134 14.28 4.18 4.03
N GLU A 135 15.56 4.42 3.76
CA GLU A 135 16.35 5.42 4.51
C GLU A 135 16.09 6.86 4.03
N ARG A 136 15.55 6.98 2.82
CA ARG A 136 15.12 8.24 2.23
C ARG A 136 14.01 8.01 1.20
N VAL A 137 13.21 9.03 1.00
CA VAL A 137 12.13 9.06 0.02
C VAL A 137 12.36 10.25 -0.91
N ARG A 138 12.35 9.99 -2.21
CA ARG A 138 12.44 11.00 -3.26
C ARG A 138 11.07 11.19 -3.90
N GLY A 139 10.69 12.43 -4.16
CA GLY A 139 9.57 12.78 -5.02
C GLY A 139 10.02 12.95 -6.46
N GLU A 140 9.08 12.76 -7.40
CA GLU A 140 9.30 12.94 -8.84
C GLU A 140 9.79 14.35 -9.21
N SER A 141 9.42 15.37 -8.42
CA SER A 141 9.82 16.77 -8.57
C SER A 141 11.22 17.10 -8.01
N GLY A 142 11.91 16.12 -7.42
CA GLY A 142 13.25 16.30 -6.83
C GLY A 142 13.27 16.56 -5.33
N ALA A 143 12.11 16.69 -4.66
CA ALA A 143 12.05 16.75 -3.21
C ALA A 143 12.62 15.46 -2.58
N GLU A 144 13.35 15.57 -1.48
CA GLU A 144 13.96 14.43 -0.77
C GLU A 144 13.72 14.57 0.74
N LEU A 145 13.30 13.49 1.37
CA LEU A 145 13.13 13.38 2.82
C LEU A 145 13.96 12.20 3.33
N ARG A 146 14.88 12.47 4.27
CA ARG A 146 15.62 11.41 4.98
C ARG A 146 14.79 10.90 6.14
N ILE A 147 14.83 9.59 6.36
CA ILE A 147 14.15 8.92 7.47
C ILE A 147 15.20 8.56 8.52
N PRO A 148 15.24 9.26 9.67
CA PRO A 148 16.25 9.00 10.68
C PRO A 148 15.90 7.73 11.47
N PHE A 149 16.60 6.63 11.17
CA PHE A 149 16.65 5.45 12.02
C PHE A 149 18.06 4.86 12.02
N HIS A 150 18.37 4.09 13.06
CA HIS A 150 19.59 3.30 13.13
C HIS A 150 19.21 1.82 13.15
N LEU A 151 19.70 1.07 12.17
CA LEU A 151 19.64 -0.38 12.16
C LEU A 151 21.07 -0.89 12.21
N PRO A 152 21.44 -1.67 13.25
CA PRO A 152 22.71 -2.37 13.26
C PRO A 152 22.83 -3.24 12.01
N GLU A 153 24.01 -3.26 11.39
CA GLU A 153 24.23 -4.09 10.20
C GLU A 153 23.96 -5.58 10.46
N SER A 154 24.18 -6.06 11.69
CA SER A 154 23.82 -7.41 12.11
C SER A 154 22.33 -7.67 11.95
N SER A 155 21.47 -6.74 12.34
CA SER A 155 20.01 -6.87 12.20
C SER A 155 19.57 -6.98 10.73
N ILE A 156 20.27 -6.28 9.82
CA ILE A 156 20.02 -6.40 8.38
C ILE A 156 20.47 -7.78 7.88
N ARG A 157 21.69 -8.20 8.24
CA ARG A 157 22.26 -9.52 7.84
C ARG A 157 21.43 -10.69 8.38
N GLU A 158 20.90 -10.58 9.58
CA GLU A 158 20.09 -11.59 10.26
C GLU A 158 18.63 -11.61 9.79
N THR A 159 18.21 -10.65 8.96
CA THR A 159 16.86 -10.59 8.39
C THR A 159 16.92 -10.86 6.88
N PRO A 160 16.81 -12.13 6.44
CA PRO A 160 16.89 -12.46 5.02
C PRO A 160 15.85 -11.69 4.19
N ARG A 161 16.29 -11.20 3.03
CA ARG A 161 15.46 -10.44 2.08
C ARG A 161 14.93 -9.13 2.66
N LEU A 162 15.63 -8.53 3.61
CA LEU A 162 15.44 -7.14 4.03
C LEU A 162 16.53 -6.28 3.41
N HIS A 163 16.12 -5.19 2.77
CA HIS A 163 17.01 -4.22 2.14
C HIS A 163 16.75 -2.85 2.73
N VAL A 164 17.80 -2.04 2.84
CA VAL A 164 17.72 -0.63 3.24
C VAL A 164 18.22 0.20 2.07
N GLY A 165 17.47 1.23 1.68
CA GLY A 165 17.90 2.10 0.59
C GLY A 165 16.92 3.21 0.22
N SER A 166 17.24 3.91 -0.86
CA SER A 166 16.42 5.03 -1.35
C SER A 166 15.17 4.53 -2.07
N LEU A 167 14.02 5.11 -1.73
CA LEU A 167 12.74 4.90 -2.42
C LEU A 167 12.38 6.14 -3.23
N VAL A 168 11.78 5.98 -4.41
CA VAL A 168 11.17 7.09 -5.16
C VAL A 168 9.65 6.90 -5.28
N SER A 169 8.88 7.94 -4.98
CA SER A 169 7.44 7.95 -5.27
C SER A 169 7.18 8.64 -6.60
N LEU A 170 6.54 7.90 -7.52
CA LEU A 170 6.23 8.34 -8.87
C LEU A 170 4.73 8.41 -9.10
N SER A 171 4.29 9.36 -9.91
CA SER A 171 2.88 9.45 -10.32
C SER A 171 2.46 8.28 -11.22
N ASN A 172 3.36 7.86 -12.11
CA ASN A 172 3.09 6.84 -13.13
C ASN A 172 3.56 5.44 -12.71
N VAL A 173 2.81 4.42 -13.14
CA VAL A 173 3.19 3.01 -12.96
C VAL A 173 4.24 2.64 -13.99
N LEU A 174 5.36 2.09 -13.53
CA LEU A 174 6.41 1.55 -14.41
C LEU A 174 5.97 0.15 -14.89
N THR A 175 5.70 0.03 -16.19
CA THR A 175 5.13 -1.18 -16.81
C THR A 175 6.15 -1.99 -17.59
N THR A 176 7.33 -1.45 -17.89
CA THR A 176 8.38 -2.13 -18.65
C THR A 176 9.69 -2.17 -17.87
N PRO A 177 10.54 -3.19 -18.08
CA PRO A 177 11.88 -3.23 -17.51
C PRO A 177 12.72 -1.98 -17.83
N ASP A 178 12.64 -1.47 -19.05
CA ASP A 178 13.40 -0.28 -19.45
C ASP A 178 12.97 0.98 -18.69
N ALA A 179 11.66 1.18 -18.48
CA ALA A 179 11.17 2.29 -17.66
C ALA A 179 11.64 2.18 -16.20
N ARG A 180 11.78 0.95 -15.67
CA ARG A 180 12.36 0.73 -14.33
C ARG A 180 13.85 1.05 -14.30
N ARG A 181 14.63 0.63 -15.30
CA ARG A 181 16.06 0.96 -15.40
C ARG A 181 16.30 2.46 -15.56
N GLU A 182 15.50 3.13 -16.38
CA GLU A 182 15.56 4.58 -16.54
C GLU A 182 15.26 5.30 -15.22
N ALA A 183 14.22 4.88 -14.50
CA ALA A 183 13.92 5.42 -13.17
C ALA A 183 15.06 5.15 -12.17
N ALA A 184 15.66 3.95 -12.19
CA ALA A 184 16.81 3.62 -11.36
C ALA A 184 17.98 4.58 -11.60
N ALA A 185 18.35 4.78 -12.88
CA ALA A 185 19.43 5.66 -13.28
C ALA A 185 19.13 7.14 -12.94
N ARG A 186 17.90 7.58 -13.15
CA ARG A 186 17.48 8.98 -12.92
C ARG A 186 17.42 9.34 -11.44
N PHE A 187 16.89 8.47 -10.60
CA PHE A 187 16.60 8.79 -9.20
C PHE A 187 17.60 8.19 -8.21
N GLY A 188 18.47 7.27 -8.64
CA GLY A 188 19.39 6.56 -7.75
C GLY A 188 18.66 5.81 -6.63
N ALA A 189 17.45 5.33 -6.90
CA ALA A 189 16.58 4.64 -5.95
C ALA A 189 16.61 3.13 -6.20
N ILE A 190 16.49 2.33 -5.14
CA ILE A 190 16.43 0.86 -5.24
C ILE A 190 15.01 0.38 -5.51
N ALA A 191 14.00 1.19 -5.22
CA ALA A 191 12.60 0.85 -5.44
C ALA A 191 11.73 2.08 -5.73
N ALA A 192 10.57 1.83 -6.34
CA ALA A 192 9.55 2.83 -6.61
C ALA A 192 8.17 2.46 -6.04
N ASP A 193 7.43 3.47 -5.59
CA ASP A 193 6.01 3.36 -5.20
C ASP A 193 5.22 4.60 -5.69
N GLN A 194 3.98 4.79 -5.21
CA GLN A 194 3.13 5.93 -5.63
C GLN A 194 2.68 6.84 -4.49
N ASP A 195 2.87 6.45 -3.21
CA ASP A 195 2.17 7.09 -2.10
C ASP A 195 3.11 7.69 -1.06
N THR A 196 4.31 7.09 -0.88
CA THR A 196 5.18 7.35 0.27
C THR A 196 5.47 8.82 0.46
N MET A 197 5.81 9.53 -0.62
CA MET A 197 6.18 10.95 -0.55
C MET A 197 5.06 11.80 0.04
N GLY A 198 3.80 11.57 -0.37
CA GLY A 198 2.66 12.30 0.17
C GLY A 198 2.45 12.05 1.67
N VAL A 199 2.72 10.84 2.16
CA VAL A 199 2.69 10.56 3.60
C VAL A 199 3.85 11.23 4.31
N ALA A 200 5.07 11.13 3.75
CA ALA A 200 6.30 11.64 4.34
C ALA A 200 6.26 13.16 4.52
N GLU A 201 5.76 13.89 3.51
CA GLU A 201 5.62 15.36 3.56
C GLU A 201 4.66 15.81 4.65
N ILE A 202 3.51 15.12 4.80
CA ILE A 202 2.57 15.43 5.88
C ILE A 202 3.20 15.12 7.24
N CYS A 203 3.86 13.98 7.41
CA CYS A 203 4.51 13.64 8.68
C CYS A 203 5.59 14.66 9.05
N ALA A 204 6.40 15.11 8.09
CA ALA A 204 7.40 16.15 8.28
C ALA A 204 6.76 17.47 8.73
N ARG A 205 5.69 17.91 8.04
CA ARG A 205 4.96 19.15 8.36
C ARG A 205 4.31 19.10 9.74
N GLU A 206 3.66 17.99 10.07
CA GLU A 206 2.95 17.79 11.34
C GLU A 206 3.88 17.35 12.50
N ARG A 207 5.19 17.24 12.24
CA ARG A 207 6.23 16.80 13.20
C ARG A 207 5.90 15.43 13.81
N ILE A 208 5.51 14.47 12.97
CA ILE A 208 5.24 13.09 13.35
C ILE A 208 6.39 12.21 12.86
N ARG A 209 6.79 11.24 13.69
CA ARG A 209 7.86 10.30 13.34
C ARG A 209 7.39 9.37 12.23
N PHE A 210 8.27 9.09 11.29
CA PHE A 210 7.90 8.45 10.04
C PHE A 210 8.80 7.25 9.74
N LEU A 211 8.24 6.19 9.18
CA LEU A 211 8.97 5.08 8.54
C LEU A 211 8.28 4.71 7.22
N SER A 212 9.04 4.18 6.26
CA SER A 212 8.46 3.53 5.09
C SER A 212 8.94 2.09 4.96
N VAL A 213 7.96 1.18 4.87
CA VAL A 213 8.19 -0.26 4.72
C VAL A 213 7.52 -0.72 3.43
N ARG A 214 8.26 -1.28 2.49
CA ARG A 214 7.71 -1.78 1.24
C ARG A 214 7.97 -3.26 1.08
N ILE A 215 7.11 -3.92 0.33
CA ILE A 215 7.38 -5.26 -0.20
C ILE A 215 7.42 -5.18 -1.72
N VAL A 216 8.44 -5.77 -2.32
CA VAL A 216 8.58 -5.84 -3.78
C VAL A 216 7.53 -6.79 -4.33
N THR A 217 6.69 -6.29 -5.21
CA THR A 217 5.70 -7.13 -5.93
C THR A 217 6.01 -7.26 -7.41
N ASP A 218 6.79 -6.32 -7.95
CA ASP A 218 7.25 -6.35 -9.34
C ASP A 218 8.79 -6.20 -9.34
N ALA A 219 9.50 -7.23 -9.78
CA ALA A 219 10.94 -7.24 -9.97
C ALA A 219 11.34 -6.37 -11.19
N ILE A 220 12.64 -6.09 -11.32
CA ILE A 220 13.16 -5.17 -12.35
C ILE A 220 12.88 -5.68 -13.78
N ASP A 221 12.94 -6.99 -13.99
CA ASP A 221 12.75 -7.66 -15.29
C ASP A 221 11.34 -8.19 -15.51
N ASP A 222 10.41 -7.92 -14.58
CA ASP A 222 9.04 -8.36 -14.75
C ASP A 222 8.38 -7.66 -15.94
N ILE A 223 7.77 -8.48 -16.79
CA ILE A 223 6.98 -8.04 -17.93
C ILE A 223 5.51 -8.29 -17.61
N LEU A 224 4.64 -7.41 -18.12
CA LEU A 224 3.21 -7.65 -18.06
C LEU A 224 2.82 -8.94 -18.79
N PRO A 225 1.90 -9.75 -18.23
CA PRO A 225 1.20 -10.75 -19.00
C PRO A 225 0.54 -10.10 -20.23
N PRO A 226 0.70 -10.66 -21.45
CA PRO A 226 0.15 -10.08 -22.68
C PRO A 226 -1.36 -9.81 -22.61
N GLU A 227 -2.11 -10.65 -21.87
CA GLU A 227 -3.56 -10.51 -21.71
C GLU A 227 -3.94 -9.21 -20.98
N VAL A 228 -3.04 -8.72 -20.15
CA VAL A 228 -3.21 -7.53 -19.31
C VAL A 228 -2.70 -6.27 -20.02
N ALA A 229 -1.65 -6.41 -20.84
CA ALA A 229 -1.12 -5.30 -21.66
C ALA A 229 -2.19 -4.72 -22.60
N GLY A 230 -3.10 -5.55 -23.10
CA GLY A 230 -4.24 -5.13 -23.93
C GLY A 230 -5.25 -4.21 -23.22
N TRP A 231 -5.28 -4.19 -21.88
CA TRP A 231 -6.16 -3.31 -21.10
C TRP A 231 -5.55 -1.92 -20.86
N LEU A 232 -4.21 -1.84 -20.85
CA LEU A 232 -3.47 -0.58 -20.68
C LEU A 232 -3.51 0.31 -21.93
N SER A 233 -3.69 -0.26 -23.11
CA SER A 233 -3.64 0.46 -24.39
C SER A 233 -4.91 1.24 -24.76
N ARG A 234 -5.99 1.20 -23.95
CA ARG A 234 -7.29 1.82 -24.29
C ARG A 234 -7.65 3.03 -23.41
N LYS A 235 -7.81 4.19 -24.06
CA LYS A 235 -8.00 5.51 -23.43
C LYS A 235 -9.42 5.83 -22.91
N SER A 236 -10.50 5.11 -23.30
CA SER A 236 -11.88 5.51 -22.94
C SER A 236 -12.55 4.63 -21.87
N VAL A 237 -13.36 5.26 -21.00
CA VAL A 237 -14.17 4.63 -19.94
C VAL A 237 -15.26 3.72 -20.54
N ALA A 238 -15.90 4.13 -21.64
CA ALA A 238 -16.89 3.32 -22.36
C ALA A 238 -16.29 2.04 -22.99
N GLY A 239 -15.04 2.10 -23.47
CA GLY A 239 -14.32 0.92 -23.98
C GLY A 239 -13.89 -0.07 -22.88
N LYS A 240 -13.79 0.39 -21.62
CA LYS A 240 -13.49 -0.45 -20.45
C LYS A 240 -14.74 -1.17 -19.91
N LEU A 241 -15.90 -0.51 -19.96
CA LEU A 241 -17.19 -1.07 -19.54
C LEU A 241 -17.74 -2.15 -20.48
N GLY A 242 -17.59 -1.98 -21.81
CA GLY A 242 -18.04 -2.98 -22.79
C GLY A 242 -17.28 -4.31 -22.74
N VAL A 243 -16.06 -4.29 -22.20
CA VAL A 243 -15.21 -5.48 -22.01
C VAL A 243 -15.58 -6.20 -20.71
N ALA A 244 -15.78 -5.47 -19.60
CA ALA A 244 -16.11 -6.09 -18.30
C ALA A 244 -17.36 -7.00 -18.35
N ALA A 245 -18.42 -6.61 -19.07
CA ALA A 245 -19.61 -7.45 -19.24
C ALA A 245 -19.41 -8.64 -20.20
N GLY A 246 -18.47 -8.51 -21.16
CA GLY A 246 -18.22 -9.53 -22.18
C GLY A 246 -17.11 -10.52 -21.86
N THR A 247 -16.07 -10.13 -21.09
CA THR A 247 -14.88 -10.97 -20.85
C THR A 247 -14.94 -11.82 -19.61
N VAL A 248 -15.72 -11.43 -18.59
CA VAL A 248 -15.89 -12.27 -17.38
C VAL A 248 -16.58 -13.61 -17.73
N PHE A 249 -17.39 -13.64 -18.80
CA PHE A 249 -18.08 -14.85 -19.26
C PHE A 249 -17.45 -15.56 -20.46
N LYS A 250 -16.45 -14.97 -21.13
CA LYS A 250 -15.92 -15.51 -22.41
C LYS A 250 -14.49 -16.04 -22.37
N ASP A 251 -13.75 -15.84 -21.29
CA ASP A 251 -12.35 -16.27 -21.22
C ASP A 251 -11.95 -16.73 -19.79
N PRO A 252 -12.07 -18.03 -19.50
CA PRO A 252 -11.70 -18.62 -18.21
C PRO A 252 -10.22 -18.41 -17.84
N GLU A 253 -9.32 -18.34 -18.83
CA GLU A 253 -7.89 -18.15 -18.60
C GLU A 253 -7.58 -16.74 -18.09
N ARG A 254 -8.28 -15.71 -18.60
CA ARG A 254 -8.18 -14.34 -18.09
C ARG A 254 -8.69 -14.19 -16.66
N VAL A 255 -9.79 -14.88 -16.34
CA VAL A 255 -10.31 -14.89 -14.96
C VAL A 255 -9.30 -15.57 -14.04
N ALA A 256 -8.76 -16.73 -14.44
CA ALA A 256 -7.75 -17.44 -13.66
C ALA A 256 -6.45 -16.64 -13.46
N SER A 257 -5.99 -15.88 -14.47
CA SER A 257 -4.79 -15.05 -14.34
C SER A 257 -4.99 -13.91 -13.33
N LEU A 258 -6.16 -13.29 -13.31
CA LEU A 258 -6.51 -12.24 -12.34
C LEU A 258 -6.61 -12.78 -10.92
N TRP A 259 -7.19 -13.99 -10.75
CA TRP A 259 -7.19 -14.67 -9.46
C TRP A 259 -5.77 -14.94 -8.94
N ARG A 260 -4.87 -15.44 -9.81
CA ARG A 260 -3.45 -15.65 -9.46
C ARG A 260 -2.76 -14.33 -9.06
N LEU A 261 -3.06 -13.23 -9.73
CA LEU A 261 -2.55 -11.91 -9.35
C LEU A 261 -3.08 -11.48 -7.98
N ALA A 262 -4.38 -11.64 -7.72
CA ALA A 262 -4.98 -11.35 -6.42
C ALA A 262 -4.35 -12.20 -5.30
N ASP A 263 -4.12 -13.49 -5.53
CA ASP A 263 -3.50 -14.37 -4.54
C ASP A 263 -2.03 -14.03 -4.29
N THR A 264 -1.29 -13.66 -5.33
CA THR A 264 0.08 -13.14 -5.22
C THR A 264 0.10 -11.85 -4.38
N ALA A 265 -0.85 -10.93 -4.62
CA ALA A 265 -0.97 -9.70 -3.84
C ALA A 265 -1.31 -9.99 -2.37
N ARG A 266 -2.24 -10.91 -2.09
CA ARG A 266 -2.57 -11.33 -0.72
C ARG A 266 -1.39 -12.00 -0.02
N ALA A 267 -0.62 -12.83 -0.73
CA ALA A 267 0.58 -13.44 -0.17
C ALA A 267 1.63 -12.39 0.20
N ALA A 268 1.84 -11.39 -0.68
CA ALA A 268 2.70 -10.25 -0.39
C ALA A 268 2.20 -9.44 0.81
N SER A 269 0.89 -9.15 0.88
CA SER A 269 0.27 -8.45 2.00
C SER A 269 0.45 -9.20 3.33
N ARG A 270 0.26 -10.53 3.35
CA ARG A 270 0.51 -11.35 4.56
C ARG A 270 1.98 -11.32 5.00
N ARG A 271 2.92 -11.40 4.06
CA ARG A 271 4.35 -11.30 4.38
C ARG A 271 4.71 -9.92 4.92
N LEU A 272 4.20 -8.86 4.30
CA LEU A 272 4.35 -7.49 4.76
C LEU A 272 3.78 -7.32 6.18
N ALA A 273 2.60 -7.88 6.45
CA ALA A 273 1.98 -7.85 7.77
C ALA A 273 2.85 -8.47 8.86
N GLY A 274 3.44 -9.65 8.60
CA GLY A 274 4.33 -10.31 9.55
C GLY A 274 5.54 -9.44 9.91
N PHE A 275 6.13 -8.75 8.94
CA PHE A 275 7.23 -7.82 9.20
C PHE A 275 6.78 -6.56 9.95
N LEU A 276 5.64 -5.98 9.57
CA LEU A 276 5.06 -4.82 10.24
C LEU A 276 4.75 -5.09 11.72
N THR A 277 4.31 -6.30 12.09
CA THR A 277 4.12 -6.68 13.50
C THR A 277 5.40 -6.51 14.31
N GLY A 278 6.55 -6.90 13.75
CA GLY A 278 7.86 -6.73 14.39
C GLY A 278 8.27 -5.27 14.51
N ILE A 279 7.99 -4.46 13.49
CA ILE A 279 8.25 -3.00 13.51
C ILE A 279 7.38 -2.33 14.56
N VAL A 280 6.06 -2.52 14.50
CA VAL A 280 5.10 -1.91 15.43
C VAL A 280 5.43 -2.23 16.89
N ARG A 281 5.84 -3.48 17.19
CA ARG A 281 6.29 -3.86 18.53
C ARG A 281 7.47 -3.02 19.02
N GLN A 282 8.43 -2.71 18.15
CA GLN A 282 9.60 -1.87 18.48
C GLN A 282 9.24 -0.39 18.60
N LEU A 283 8.17 0.07 17.94
CA LEU A 283 7.64 1.43 18.09
C LEU A 283 6.73 1.59 19.33
N GLY A 284 6.38 0.48 19.98
CA GLY A 284 5.66 0.44 21.24
C GLY A 284 6.44 1.11 22.39
N PRO A 285 5.84 1.25 23.58
CA PRO A 285 6.56 1.78 24.73
C PRO A 285 7.82 0.96 25.02
N GLU A 286 8.94 1.62 25.38
CA GLU A 286 9.97 0.90 26.14
C GLU A 286 9.31 0.31 27.39
N PRO A 287 9.67 -0.90 27.82
CA PRO A 287 9.27 -1.37 29.13
C PRO A 287 9.69 -0.30 30.14
N SER A 288 8.72 0.24 30.88
CA SER A 288 8.93 1.21 31.95
C SER A 288 10.05 0.68 32.84
N ARG A 289 11.18 1.38 32.84
CA ARG A 289 12.25 1.20 33.83
C ARG A 289 11.78 1.70 35.19
#